data_AF-A0A2P2K4N3-F1
#
_entry.id   AF-A0A2P2K4N3-F1
#
_cell.length_a   1.000
_cell.length_b   1.000
_cell.length_c   1.000
_cell.angle_alpha   90.00
_cell.angle_beta   90.00
_cell.angle_gamma   90.00
#
_symmetry.space_group_name_H-M   'P 1'
#
loop_
_entity.id
_entity.type
_entity.pdbx_description
1 polymer ?
#
loop_
_entity_poly.entity_id
_entity_poly.type
_entity_poly.pdbx_seq_one_letter_code
_entity_poly.pdbx_strand_id
1 'polypeptide(L)'
;MASRDQALSLLTAANNHADLAVKLSSLKQAKDILLSVETSVAAELFPYLVELQYSPESLVRKMLLEIIEEICFKAMEYCSILIPVLLAFLSDSDPIIARQSIVTGTHLFPSVLEEMAFQSHRQGKVERWLEELWIWMLKFKDSVSAIAVEPGSVGTKVLALKFLETYVLLFSSDTDSENQVTEGNRRVFNISWLAGGHPILDAVALMSDANRTLNILLDFLRMPSRHPGSLTIAIVNW
;
A
#
# COMPACT_ATOMS: atom_id res chain seq x y z
N MET A 1 26.56 8.82 -11.00
CA MET A 1 26.83 7.90 -12.13
C MET A 1 27.30 6.53 -11.64
N ALA A 2 28.46 6.41 -10.98
CA ALA A 2 28.97 5.11 -10.51
C ALA A 2 27.96 4.27 -9.68
N SER A 3 27.30 4.86 -8.67
CA SER A 3 26.32 4.13 -7.85
C SER A 3 25.06 3.71 -8.63
N ARG A 4 24.62 4.54 -9.59
CA ARG A 4 23.47 4.20 -10.47
C ARG A 4 23.80 3.01 -11.35
N ASP A 5 24.96 3.04 -12.00
CA ASP A 5 25.37 1.97 -12.92
C ASP A 5 25.63 0.66 -12.16
N GLN A 6 26.13 0.76 -10.91
CA GLN A 6 26.22 -0.37 -9.99
C GLN A 6 24.85 -0.94 -9.64
N ALA A 7 23.88 -0.10 -9.26
CA ALA A 7 22.52 -0.55 -8.96
C ALA A 7 21.86 -1.20 -10.18
N LEU A 8 22.03 -0.64 -11.38
CA LEU A 8 21.55 -1.23 -12.63
C LEU A 8 22.14 -2.63 -12.88
N SER A 9 23.45 -2.78 -12.68
CA SER A 9 24.13 -4.08 -12.81
C SER A 9 23.56 -5.11 -11.82
N LEU A 10 23.34 -4.71 -10.57
CA LEU A 10 22.75 -5.57 -9.53
C LEU A 10 21.30 -5.95 -9.83
N LEU A 11 20.47 -5.02 -10.31
CA LEU A 11 19.09 -5.31 -10.72
C LEU A 11 19.04 -6.23 -11.93
N THR A 12 19.95 -6.05 -12.89
CA THR A 12 20.09 -6.95 -14.04
C THR A 12 20.47 -8.37 -13.60
N ALA A 13 21.40 -8.49 -12.64
CA ALA A 13 21.74 -9.77 -12.05
C ALA A 13 20.54 -10.40 -11.30
N ALA A 14 19.79 -9.61 -10.53
CA ALA A 14 18.61 -10.07 -9.83
C ALA A 14 17.51 -10.60 -10.77
N ASN A 15 17.32 -9.98 -11.93
CA ASN A 15 16.34 -10.44 -12.92
C ASN A 15 16.80 -11.72 -13.65
N ASN A 16 18.08 -11.83 -14.00
CA ASN A 16 18.54 -12.80 -15.00
C ASN A 16 19.38 -13.96 -14.47
N HIS A 17 19.96 -13.85 -13.27
CA HIS A 17 20.86 -14.90 -12.77
C HIS A 17 20.12 -16.20 -12.47
N ALA A 18 20.75 -17.38 -12.63
CA ALA A 18 20.08 -18.66 -12.37
C ALA A 18 20.01 -19.02 -10.87
N ASP A 19 21.02 -18.61 -10.10
CA ASP A 19 21.11 -18.85 -8.66
C ASP A 19 20.27 -17.85 -7.85
N LEU A 20 19.31 -18.36 -7.06
CA LEU A 20 18.44 -17.60 -6.18
C LEU A 20 19.21 -16.82 -5.09
N ALA A 21 20.28 -17.38 -4.52
CA ALA A 21 21.06 -16.68 -3.50
C ALA A 21 21.76 -15.45 -4.10
N VAL A 22 22.22 -15.55 -5.34
CA VAL A 22 22.77 -14.40 -6.08
C VAL A 22 21.67 -13.38 -6.34
N LYS A 23 20.49 -13.79 -6.83
CA LYS A 23 19.36 -12.86 -7.02
C LYS A 23 19.04 -12.07 -5.77
N LEU A 24 18.90 -12.77 -4.64
CA LEU A 24 18.53 -12.15 -3.36
C LEU A 24 19.65 -11.24 -2.82
N SER A 25 20.91 -11.65 -2.91
CA SER A 25 22.02 -10.81 -2.46
C SER A 25 22.21 -9.56 -3.33
N SER A 26 22.05 -9.69 -4.65
CA SER A 26 22.09 -8.55 -5.58
C SER A 26 20.95 -7.58 -5.33
N LEU A 27 19.72 -8.08 -5.14
CA LEU A 27 18.56 -7.22 -4.92
C LEU A 27 18.60 -6.51 -3.56
N LYS A 28 19.17 -7.13 -2.51
CA LYS A 28 19.47 -6.44 -1.24
C LYS A 28 20.46 -5.29 -1.42
N GLN A 29 21.57 -5.53 -2.12
CA GLN A 29 22.56 -4.48 -2.40
C GLN A 29 21.97 -3.37 -3.28
N ALA A 30 21.15 -3.72 -4.28
CA ALA A 30 20.46 -2.75 -5.12
C ALA A 30 19.52 -1.87 -4.29
N LYS A 31 18.76 -2.48 -3.37
CA LYS A 31 17.90 -1.74 -2.42
C LYS A 31 18.68 -0.69 -1.65
N ASP A 32 19.80 -1.07 -1.03
CA ASP A 32 20.60 -0.16 -0.22
C ASP A 32 21.13 1.03 -1.05
N ILE A 33 21.49 0.79 -2.31
CA ILE A 33 21.91 1.87 -3.22
C ILE A 33 20.72 2.75 -3.61
N LEU A 34 19.59 2.18 -4.01
CA LEU A 34 18.37 2.93 -4.37
C LEU A 34 17.90 3.81 -3.20
N LEU A 35 18.01 3.32 -1.97
CA LEU A 35 17.67 4.05 -0.75
C LEU A 35 18.76 5.02 -0.28
N SER A 36 19.93 5.09 -0.90
CA SER A 36 20.97 6.07 -0.55
C SER A 36 21.12 7.20 -1.57
N VAL A 37 20.78 6.97 -2.84
CA VAL A 37 20.85 8.00 -3.89
C VAL A 37 19.65 8.96 -3.87
N GLU A 38 19.74 10.01 -4.71
CA GLU A 38 18.63 10.94 -4.99
C GLU A 38 17.42 10.20 -5.60
N THR A 39 16.22 10.60 -5.20
CA THR A 39 14.97 9.92 -5.57
C THR A 39 14.74 9.89 -7.08
N SER A 40 15.05 10.99 -7.77
CA SER A 40 14.97 11.10 -9.24
C SER A 40 15.90 10.11 -9.95
N VAL A 41 17.12 9.92 -9.44
CA VAL A 41 18.09 8.97 -9.99
C VAL A 41 17.66 7.53 -9.73
N ALA A 42 17.11 7.25 -8.55
CA ALA A 42 16.58 5.92 -8.23
C ALA A 42 15.40 5.56 -9.13
N ALA A 43 14.52 6.53 -9.42
CA ALA A 43 13.31 6.33 -10.22
C ALA A 43 13.60 5.84 -11.65
N GLU A 44 14.74 6.22 -12.24
CA GLU A 44 15.17 5.70 -13.54
C GLU A 44 15.34 4.17 -13.57
N LEU A 45 15.56 3.55 -12.40
CA LEU A 45 15.80 2.12 -12.25
C LEU A 45 14.55 1.33 -11.85
N PHE A 46 13.43 2.00 -11.55
CA PHE A 46 12.18 1.33 -11.15
C PHE A 46 11.60 0.39 -12.20
N PRO A 47 11.73 0.61 -13.52
CA PRO A 47 11.31 -0.37 -14.50
C PRO A 47 11.95 -1.76 -14.30
N TYR A 48 13.21 -1.82 -13.87
CA TYR A 48 13.89 -3.09 -13.58
C TYR A 48 13.39 -3.75 -12.29
N LEU A 49 12.88 -2.96 -11.34
CA LEU A 49 12.18 -3.51 -10.17
C LEU A 49 10.82 -4.09 -10.57
N VAL A 50 10.09 -3.41 -11.47
CA VAL A 50 8.79 -3.87 -11.96
C VAL A 50 8.91 -5.22 -12.69
N GLU A 51 10.01 -5.47 -13.41
CA GLU A 51 10.26 -6.77 -14.07
C GLU A 51 10.34 -7.95 -13.08
N LEU A 52 10.85 -7.72 -11.86
CA LEU A 52 10.97 -8.76 -10.84
C LEU A 52 9.61 -9.34 -10.40
N GLN A 53 8.50 -8.66 -10.71
CA GLN A 53 7.17 -9.20 -10.44
C GLN A 53 6.90 -10.52 -11.18
N TYR A 54 7.59 -10.74 -12.31
CA TYR A 54 7.46 -11.95 -13.12
C TYR A 54 8.46 -13.05 -12.73
N SER A 55 9.29 -12.83 -11.70
CA SER A 55 10.21 -13.84 -11.21
C SER A 55 9.44 -15.10 -10.77
N PRO A 56 9.87 -16.30 -11.19
CA PRO A 56 9.23 -17.55 -10.74
C PRO A 56 9.44 -17.79 -9.24
N GLU A 57 10.49 -17.24 -8.64
CA GLU A 57 10.84 -17.44 -7.24
C GLU A 57 10.05 -16.50 -6.31
N SER A 58 9.17 -17.06 -5.47
CA SER A 58 8.35 -16.24 -4.57
C SER A 58 9.16 -15.42 -3.57
N LEU A 59 10.35 -15.87 -3.18
CA LEU A 59 11.25 -15.10 -2.32
C LEU A 59 11.73 -13.79 -2.97
N VAL A 60 11.91 -13.77 -4.30
CA VAL A 60 12.26 -12.54 -5.03
C VAL A 60 11.07 -11.60 -5.06
N ARG A 61 9.87 -12.11 -5.38
CA ARG A 61 8.62 -11.32 -5.36
C ARG A 61 8.30 -10.76 -3.97
N LYS A 62 8.58 -11.52 -2.91
CA LYS A 62 8.44 -11.06 -1.53
C LYS A 62 9.40 -9.91 -1.22
N MET A 63 10.67 -10.03 -1.59
CA MET A 63 11.64 -8.98 -1.35
C MET A 63 11.36 -7.73 -2.19
N LEU A 64 10.77 -7.89 -3.38
CA LEU A 64 10.27 -6.77 -4.17
C LEU A 64 9.20 -5.97 -3.42
N LEU A 65 8.25 -6.64 -2.74
CA LEU A 65 7.25 -5.94 -1.91
C LEU A 65 7.90 -5.12 -0.78
N GLU A 66 8.88 -5.70 -0.09
CA GLU A 66 9.64 -5.00 0.96
C GLU A 66 10.36 -3.76 0.40
N ILE A 67 10.96 -3.87 -0.79
CA ILE A 67 11.64 -2.76 -1.47
C ILE A 67 10.64 -1.67 -1.87
N ILE A 68 9.50 -2.05 -2.45
CA ILE A 68 8.46 -1.08 -2.86
C ILE A 68 7.98 -0.29 -1.65
N GLU A 69 7.75 -0.95 -0.53
CA GLU A 69 7.32 -0.30 0.71
C GLU A 69 8.31 0.78 1.16
N GLU A 70 9.59 0.41 1.29
CA GLU A 70 10.66 1.33 1.72
C GLU A 70 10.85 2.49 0.73
N ILE A 71 10.80 2.21 -0.58
CA ILE A 71 10.88 3.23 -1.62
C ILE A 71 9.69 4.18 -1.53
N CYS A 72 8.47 3.69 -1.32
CA CYS A 72 7.29 4.55 -1.27
C CYS A 72 7.21 5.43 -0.04
N PHE A 73 7.85 5.04 1.06
CA PHE A 73 8.05 5.93 2.19
C PHE A 73 9.14 6.99 1.94
N LYS A 74 10.18 6.67 1.16
CA LYS A 74 11.27 7.61 0.88
C LYS A 74 11.01 8.54 -0.31
N ALA A 75 10.32 8.05 -1.34
CA ALA A 75 10.25 8.63 -2.68
C ALA A 75 8.84 8.50 -3.28
N MET A 76 7.83 8.91 -2.51
CA MET A 76 6.41 8.75 -2.84
C MET A 76 6.05 9.31 -4.24
N GLU A 77 6.71 10.41 -4.66
CA GLU A 77 6.51 11.06 -5.96
C GLU A 77 6.67 10.13 -7.17
N TYR A 78 7.44 9.04 -7.02
CA TYR A 78 7.69 8.08 -8.10
C TYR A 78 6.93 6.76 -7.93
N CYS A 79 6.11 6.62 -6.87
CA CYS A 79 5.49 5.34 -6.54
C CYS A 79 4.35 4.91 -7.44
N SER A 80 3.79 5.81 -8.24
CA SER A 80 2.79 5.46 -9.26
C SER A 80 3.31 4.39 -10.24
N ILE A 81 4.63 4.26 -10.41
CA ILE A 81 5.28 3.22 -11.21
C ILE A 81 5.23 1.84 -10.52
N LEU A 82 5.27 1.82 -9.19
CA LEU A 82 5.42 0.61 -8.37
C LEU A 82 4.10 0.07 -7.81
N ILE A 83 3.09 0.92 -7.54
CA ILE A 83 1.78 0.45 -7.03
C ILE A 83 1.08 -0.57 -7.96
N PRO A 84 1.19 -0.51 -9.30
CA PRO A 84 0.66 -1.57 -10.16
C PRO A 84 1.20 -2.97 -9.83
N VAL A 85 2.42 -3.09 -9.29
CA VAL A 85 2.99 -4.36 -8.85
C VAL A 85 2.25 -4.91 -7.62
N LEU A 86 1.88 -4.05 -6.66
CA LEU A 86 1.06 -4.45 -5.51
C LEU A 86 -0.28 -5.02 -5.99
N LEU A 87 -0.93 -4.33 -6.94
CA LEU A 87 -2.18 -4.78 -7.54
C LEU A 87 -2.03 -6.16 -8.21
N ALA A 88 -0.98 -6.36 -9.00
CA ALA A 88 -0.70 -7.65 -9.62
C ALA A 88 -0.52 -8.76 -8.56
N PHE A 89 0.20 -8.46 -7.48
CA PHE A 89 0.47 -9.40 -6.40
C PHE A 89 -0.74 -9.76 -5.55
N LEU A 90 -1.83 -8.96 -5.55
CA LEU A 90 -3.08 -9.37 -4.91
C LEU A 90 -3.65 -10.69 -5.47
N SER A 91 -3.32 -11.00 -6.72
CA SER A 91 -3.71 -12.24 -7.42
C SER A 91 -2.55 -13.24 -7.58
N ASP A 92 -1.48 -13.11 -6.79
CA ASP A 92 -0.33 -14.01 -6.89
C ASP A 92 -0.70 -15.46 -6.54
N SER A 93 -0.11 -16.40 -7.28
CA SER A 93 -0.26 -17.84 -7.03
C SER A 93 0.23 -18.28 -5.65
N ASP A 94 1.23 -17.60 -5.09
CA ASP A 94 1.70 -17.82 -3.74
C ASP A 94 0.89 -16.93 -2.76
N PRO A 95 0.08 -17.53 -1.87
CA PRO A 95 -0.78 -16.77 -0.99
C PRO A 95 0.02 -15.95 0.05
N ILE A 96 1.31 -16.25 0.28
CA ILE A 96 2.17 -15.40 1.11
C ILE A 96 2.37 -14.04 0.44
N ILE A 97 2.54 -14.00 -0.88
CA ILE A 97 2.76 -12.78 -1.66
C ILE A 97 1.49 -11.94 -1.71
N ALA A 98 0.35 -12.57 -1.97
CA ALA A 98 -0.93 -11.87 -1.93
C ALA A 98 -1.22 -11.24 -0.56
N ARG A 99 -0.96 -11.98 0.52
CA ARG A 99 -1.09 -11.47 1.88
C ARG A 99 -0.14 -10.30 2.16
N GLN A 100 1.14 -10.43 1.77
CA GLN A 100 2.12 -9.38 1.99
C GLN A 100 1.78 -8.12 1.18
N SER A 101 1.23 -8.25 -0.03
CA SER A 101 0.76 -7.11 -0.82
C SER A 101 -0.34 -6.33 -0.12
N ILE A 102 -1.30 -7.03 0.51
CA ILE A 102 -2.34 -6.38 1.34
C ILE A 102 -1.72 -5.64 2.52
N VAL A 103 -0.75 -6.25 3.22
CA VAL A 103 -0.07 -5.61 4.36
C VAL A 103 0.66 -4.34 3.93
N THR A 104 1.48 -4.41 2.88
CA THR A 104 2.21 -3.25 2.36
C THR A 104 1.25 -2.16 1.90
N GLY A 105 0.17 -2.50 1.19
CA GLY A 105 -0.86 -1.52 0.79
C GLY A 105 -1.60 -0.89 1.99
N THR A 106 -1.81 -1.63 3.07
CA THR A 106 -2.39 -1.12 4.33
C THR A 106 -1.49 -0.07 4.96
N HIS A 107 -0.17 -0.22 4.89
CA HIS A 107 0.78 0.76 5.42
C HIS A 107 0.90 2.01 4.54
N LEU A 108 0.81 1.84 3.22
CA LEU A 108 0.96 2.93 2.26
C LEU A 108 -0.29 3.82 2.18
N PHE A 109 -1.49 3.24 2.23
CA PHE A 109 -2.75 3.96 2.02
C PHE A 109 -2.93 5.18 2.93
N PRO A 110 -2.72 5.10 4.27
CA PRO A 110 -2.82 6.27 5.14
C PRO A 110 -1.80 7.36 4.78
N SER A 111 -0.57 7.00 4.41
CA SER A 111 0.47 7.96 4.02
C SER A 111 0.13 8.73 2.75
N VAL A 112 -0.43 8.06 1.74
CA VAL A 112 -0.84 8.74 0.51
C VAL A 112 -2.00 9.69 0.79
N LEU A 113 -2.97 9.27 1.62
CA LEU A 113 -4.09 10.11 2.03
C LEU A 113 -3.63 11.33 2.85
N GLU A 114 -2.68 11.14 3.77
CA GLU A 114 -2.06 12.21 4.56
C GLU A 114 -1.41 13.25 3.64
N GLU A 115 -0.62 12.81 2.66
CA GLU A 115 0.05 13.70 1.72
C GLU A 115 -0.95 14.45 0.81
N MET A 116 -2.02 13.78 0.35
CA MET A 116 -3.11 14.41 -0.41
C MET A 116 -3.70 15.59 0.36
N ALA A 117 -4.10 15.34 1.61
CA ALA A 117 -4.70 16.34 2.47
C ALA A 117 -3.72 17.46 2.83
N PHE A 118 -2.45 17.12 3.06
CA PHE A 118 -1.40 18.06 3.39
C PHE A 118 -1.10 19.05 2.25
N GLN A 119 -0.94 18.56 1.00
CA GLN A 119 -0.69 19.43 -0.15
C GLN A 119 -1.83 20.39 -0.38
N SER A 120 -3.07 19.91 -0.34
CA SER A 120 -4.25 20.77 -0.45
C SER A 120 -4.31 21.80 0.67
N HIS A 121 -4.05 21.41 1.93
CA HIS A 121 -4.12 22.32 3.06
C HIS A 121 -3.04 23.41 3.01
N ARG A 122 -1.82 23.07 2.60
CA ARG A 122 -0.69 24.04 2.59
C ARG A 122 -0.57 24.85 1.31
N GLN A 123 -0.88 24.25 0.16
CA GLN A 123 -0.64 24.84 -1.15
C GLN A 123 -1.93 25.20 -1.90
N GLY A 124 -3.10 24.75 -1.42
CA GLY A 124 -4.38 24.92 -2.11
C GLY A 124 -4.51 24.11 -3.40
N LYS A 125 -3.55 23.23 -3.67
CA LYS A 125 -3.49 22.38 -4.87
C LYS A 125 -2.89 21.03 -4.51
N VAL A 126 -3.17 20.03 -5.33
CA VAL A 126 -2.51 18.73 -5.27
C VAL A 126 -1.69 18.57 -6.54
N GLU A 127 -0.48 18.03 -6.41
CA GLU A 127 0.37 17.79 -7.57
C GLU A 127 -0.13 16.59 -8.38
N ARG A 128 0.04 16.68 -9.71
CA ARG A 128 -0.47 15.68 -10.66
C ARG A 128 -0.04 14.25 -10.33
N TRP A 129 1.22 14.05 -9.93
CA TRP A 129 1.74 12.73 -9.59
C TRP A 129 0.99 12.10 -8.42
N LEU A 130 0.53 12.93 -7.48
CA LEU A 130 -0.17 12.49 -6.27
C LEU A 130 -1.64 12.17 -6.59
N GLU A 131 -2.25 12.90 -7.53
CA GLU A 131 -3.57 12.51 -8.08
C GLU A 131 -3.49 11.14 -8.77
N GLU A 132 -2.45 10.94 -9.59
CA GLU A 132 -2.20 9.67 -10.29
C GLU A 132 -1.96 8.53 -9.29
N LEU A 133 -1.19 8.79 -8.22
CA LEU A 133 -0.96 7.83 -7.15
C LEU A 133 -2.26 7.51 -6.39
N TRP A 134 -3.08 8.51 -6.10
CA TRP A 134 -4.36 8.32 -5.44
C TRP A 134 -5.33 7.44 -6.25
N ILE A 135 -5.38 7.61 -7.57
CA ILE A 135 -6.15 6.74 -8.46
C ILE A 135 -5.70 5.27 -8.32
N TRP A 136 -4.39 5.03 -8.21
CA TRP A 136 -3.87 3.68 -7.97
C TRP A 136 -4.27 3.13 -6.60
N MET A 137 -4.26 3.97 -5.55
CA MET A 137 -4.70 3.56 -4.22
C MET A 137 -6.20 3.24 -4.16
N LEU A 138 -7.03 3.95 -4.91
CA LEU A 138 -8.46 3.62 -5.04
C LEU A 138 -8.66 2.27 -5.72
N LYS A 139 -7.95 2.00 -6.84
CA LYS A 139 -7.99 0.68 -7.49
C LYS A 139 -7.54 -0.44 -6.55
N PHE A 140 -6.51 -0.17 -5.73
CA PHE A 140 -6.05 -1.11 -4.71
C PHE A 140 -7.12 -1.38 -3.66
N LYS A 141 -7.76 -0.34 -3.12
CA LYS A 141 -8.88 -0.45 -2.17
C LYS A 141 -10.02 -1.30 -2.74
N ASP A 142 -10.41 -1.06 -3.98
CA ASP A 142 -11.49 -1.80 -4.65
C ASP A 142 -11.12 -3.29 -4.81
N SER A 143 -9.88 -3.57 -5.19
CA SER A 143 -9.38 -4.94 -5.35
C SER A 143 -9.33 -5.69 -4.01
N VAL A 144 -8.88 -5.03 -2.93
CA VAL A 144 -8.89 -5.62 -1.58
C VAL A 144 -10.33 -5.81 -1.07
N SER A 145 -11.23 -4.89 -1.39
CA SER A 145 -12.66 -5.03 -1.05
C SER A 145 -13.29 -6.25 -1.72
N ALA A 146 -12.96 -6.52 -2.99
CA ALA A 146 -13.39 -7.72 -3.70
C ALA A 146 -12.89 -8.99 -3.00
N ILE A 147 -11.60 -9.05 -2.62
CA ILE A 147 -11.00 -10.17 -1.91
C ILE A 147 -11.71 -10.48 -0.59
N ALA A 148 -12.15 -9.46 0.16
CA ALA A 148 -12.87 -9.68 1.41
C ALA A 148 -14.17 -10.46 1.18
N VAL A 149 -14.94 -10.08 0.15
CA VAL A 149 -16.28 -10.59 -0.12
C VAL A 149 -16.26 -11.90 -0.92
N GLU A 150 -15.40 -12.01 -1.94
CA GLU A 150 -15.34 -13.15 -2.85
C GLU A 150 -14.80 -14.43 -2.16
N PRO A 151 -15.17 -15.64 -2.60
CA PRO A 151 -14.61 -16.88 -2.05
C PRO A 151 -13.08 -16.91 -2.18
N GLY A 152 -12.37 -17.36 -1.14
CA GLY A 152 -10.92 -17.33 -1.14
C GLY A 152 -10.29 -17.83 0.16
N SER A 153 -8.97 -17.68 0.26
CA SER A 153 -8.22 -18.11 1.44
C SER A 153 -8.62 -17.29 2.67
N VAL A 154 -8.85 -17.98 3.80
CA VAL A 154 -9.22 -17.34 5.06
C VAL A 154 -8.17 -16.33 5.51
N GLY A 155 -6.88 -16.66 5.39
CA GLY A 155 -5.79 -15.77 5.80
C GLY A 155 -5.74 -14.48 4.96
N THR A 156 -5.98 -14.57 3.65
CA THR A 156 -6.05 -13.38 2.79
C THR A 156 -7.27 -12.52 3.13
N LYS A 157 -8.42 -13.16 3.40
CA LYS A 157 -9.63 -12.45 3.83
C LYS A 157 -9.47 -11.71 5.15
N VAL A 158 -8.81 -12.31 6.14
CA VAL A 158 -8.52 -11.64 7.43
C VAL A 158 -7.75 -10.34 7.19
N LEU A 159 -6.72 -10.37 6.34
CA LEU A 159 -5.93 -9.18 6.04
C LEU A 159 -6.72 -8.15 5.23
N ALA A 160 -7.55 -8.60 4.28
CA ALA A 160 -8.43 -7.70 3.53
C ALA A 160 -9.43 -6.98 4.46
N LEU A 161 -10.04 -7.71 5.40
CA LEU A 161 -10.92 -7.11 6.41
C LEU A 161 -10.17 -6.11 7.29
N LYS A 162 -8.92 -6.40 7.67
CA LYS A 162 -8.08 -5.47 8.43
C LYS A 162 -7.79 -4.19 7.66
N PHE A 163 -7.51 -4.29 6.36
CA PHE A 163 -7.38 -3.12 5.50
C PHE A 163 -8.67 -2.29 5.46
N LEU A 164 -9.84 -2.93 5.30
CA LEU A 164 -11.13 -2.25 5.28
C LEU A 164 -11.46 -1.58 6.62
N GLU A 165 -11.08 -2.20 7.73
CA GLU A 165 -11.16 -1.61 9.06
C GLU A 165 -10.30 -0.34 9.15
N THR A 166 -9.03 -0.40 8.74
CA THR A 166 -8.16 0.79 8.67
C THR A 166 -8.77 1.88 7.79
N TYR A 167 -9.35 1.52 6.65
CA TYR A 167 -10.06 2.47 5.78
C TYR A 167 -11.22 3.16 6.51
N VAL A 168 -12.09 2.40 7.18
CA VAL A 168 -13.22 2.95 7.95
C VAL A 168 -12.72 3.90 9.04
N LEU A 169 -11.66 3.53 9.77
CA LEU A 169 -11.09 4.36 10.83
C LEU A 169 -10.57 5.70 10.32
N LEU A 170 -9.96 5.76 9.14
CA LEU A 170 -9.47 7.03 8.56
C LEU A 170 -10.58 8.05 8.31
N PHE A 171 -11.81 7.60 8.05
CA PHE A 171 -12.94 8.46 7.68
C PHE A 171 -14.06 8.49 8.72
N SER A 172 -13.89 7.80 9.85
CA SER A 172 -14.80 7.88 10.99
C SER A 172 -14.31 9.00 11.90
N SER A 173 -15.07 10.09 11.99
CA SER A 173 -14.69 11.27 12.75
C SER A 173 -14.51 10.93 14.23
N ASP A 174 -13.29 11.03 14.74
CA ASP A 174 -13.05 11.16 16.17
C ASP A 174 -12.94 12.65 16.47
N THR A 175 -14.02 13.25 16.97
CA THR A 175 -14.10 14.69 17.29
C THR A 175 -13.19 15.11 18.46
N ASP A 176 -12.49 14.17 19.10
CA ASP A 176 -11.66 14.39 20.29
C ASP A 176 -10.15 14.35 20.02
N SER A 177 -9.73 14.47 18.75
CA SER A 177 -8.31 14.34 18.36
C SER A 177 -7.44 15.59 18.60
N GLU A 178 -7.73 16.43 19.61
CA GLU A 178 -6.74 17.43 20.06
C GLU A 178 -5.55 16.77 20.78
N ASN A 179 -5.65 15.49 21.15
CA ASN A 179 -4.68 14.82 22.03
C ASN A 179 -3.95 13.59 21.44
N GLN A 180 -3.94 13.38 20.11
CA GLN A 180 -3.11 12.29 19.56
C GLN A 180 -1.63 12.71 19.56
N VAL A 181 -0.98 12.36 20.67
CA VAL A 181 0.46 12.36 20.87
C VAL A 181 1.11 11.60 19.71
N THR A 182 1.98 12.30 19.01
CA THR A 182 2.89 11.77 17.98
C THR A 182 3.71 10.60 18.54
N GLU A 183 3.30 9.37 18.26
CA GLU A 183 4.19 8.23 18.41
C GLU A 183 5.03 8.15 17.13
N GLY A 184 6.25 8.71 17.19
CA GLY A 184 7.25 8.59 16.13
C GLY A 184 7.00 9.45 14.89
N ASN A 185 6.95 10.78 15.04
CA ASN A 185 7.19 11.77 13.97
C ASN A 185 6.25 11.76 12.73
N ARG A 186 5.27 10.87 12.66
CA ARG A 186 4.28 10.74 11.57
C ARG A 186 2.98 11.40 11.98
N ARG A 187 2.43 12.29 11.15
CA ARG A 187 1.17 12.97 11.47
C ARG A 187 0.04 12.00 11.15
N VAL A 188 -0.96 11.93 12.02
CA VAL A 188 -2.14 11.10 11.75
C VAL A 188 -3.10 11.94 10.90
N PHE A 189 -3.55 11.39 9.78
CA PHE A 189 -4.55 12.04 8.92
C PHE A 189 -5.79 12.42 9.73
N ASN A 190 -6.35 13.60 9.47
CA ASN A 190 -7.58 14.06 10.09
C ASN A 190 -8.57 14.54 9.03
N ILE A 191 -9.80 14.01 9.05
CA ILE A 191 -10.86 14.36 8.11
C ILE A 191 -11.21 15.87 8.11
N SER A 192 -11.01 16.57 9.24
CA SER A 192 -11.23 18.01 9.33
C SER A 192 -10.37 18.82 8.36
N TRP A 193 -9.24 18.27 7.91
CA TRP A 193 -8.39 18.91 6.90
C TRP A 193 -9.09 19.03 5.54
N LEU A 194 -10.15 18.24 5.31
CA LEU A 194 -10.96 18.28 4.09
C LEU A 194 -12.17 19.22 4.19
N ALA A 195 -12.48 19.77 5.38
CA ALA A 195 -13.69 20.55 5.63
C ALA A 195 -13.76 21.87 4.82
N GLY A 196 -12.62 22.38 4.35
CA GLY A 196 -12.51 23.57 3.52
C GLY A 196 -12.80 23.37 2.03
N GLY A 197 -13.12 22.14 1.60
CA GLY A 197 -13.27 21.78 0.19
C GLY A 197 -11.91 21.44 -0.44
N HIS A 198 -11.62 20.15 -0.53
CA HIS A 198 -10.39 19.64 -1.15
C HIS A 198 -10.63 19.42 -2.66
N PRO A 199 -9.68 19.79 -3.55
CA PRO A 199 -9.90 19.78 -5.01
C PRO A 199 -10.18 18.39 -5.60
N ILE A 200 -9.67 17.35 -4.96
CA ILE A 200 -9.80 15.94 -5.42
C ILE A 200 -10.59 15.07 -4.43
N LEU A 201 -10.24 15.08 -3.15
CA LEU A 201 -10.92 14.34 -2.09
C LEU A 201 -12.27 14.97 -1.76
N ASP A 202 -13.35 14.33 -2.17
CA ASP A 202 -14.69 14.66 -1.69
C ASP A 202 -14.92 13.98 -0.33
N ALA A 203 -14.89 14.78 0.74
CA ALA A 203 -15.10 14.30 2.10
C ALA A 203 -16.45 13.57 2.28
N VAL A 204 -17.51 14.05 1.62
CA VAL A 204 -18.85 13.44 1.73
C VAL A 204 -18.86 12.08 1.05
N ALA A 205 -18.28 11.99 -0.15
CA ALA A 205 -18.16 10.73 -0.87
C ALA A 205 -17.30 9.71 -0.10
N LEU A 206 -16.17 10.14 0.49
CA LEU A 206 -15.29 9.28 1.27
C LEU A 206 -15.96 8.78 2.56
N MET A 207 -16.66 9.63 3.29
CA MET A 207 -17.44 9.22 4.47
C MET A 207 -18.59 8.27 4.09
N SER A 208 -19.27 8.52 2.96
CA SER A 208 -20.31 7.62 2.47
C SER A 208 -19.75 6.24 2.11
N ASP A 209 -18.60 6.19 1.45
CA ASP A 209 -17.92 4.95 1.10
C ASP A 209 -17.35 4.20 2.31
N ALA A 210 -16.85 4.93 3.32
CA ALA A 210 -16.48 4.34 4.61
C ALA A 210 -17.68 3.71 5.33
N ASN A 211 -18.83 4.40 5.37
CA ASN A 211 -20.07 3.83 5.91
C ASN A 211 -20.53 2.58 5.16
N ARG A 212 -20.39 2.55 3.83
CA ARG A 212 -20.66 1.34 3.04
C ARG A 212 -19.71 0.21 3.40
N THR A 213 -18.44 0.52 3.59
CA THR A 213 -17.41 -0.45 4.01
C THR A 213 -17.69 -0.99 5.41
N LEU A 214 -18.14 -0.15 6.34
CA LEU A 214 -18.57 -0.57 7.67
C LEU A 214 -19.74 -1.56 7.61
N ASN A 215 -20.73 -1.32 6.73
CA ASN A 215 -21.83 -2.27 6.55
C ASN A 215 -21.34 -3.66 6.08
N ILE A 216 -20.33 -3.70 5.20
CA ILE A 216 -19.71 -4.97 4.78
C ILE A 216 -19.13 -5.70 6.01
N LEU A 217 -18.36 -5.00 6.86
CA LEU A 217 -17.80 -5.57 8.08
C LEU A 217 -18.88 -6.08 9.05
N LEU A 218 -19.96 -5.31 9.23
CA LEU A 218 -21.09 -5.70 10.09
C LEU A 218 -21.84 -6.94 9.55
N ASP A 219 -21.96 -7.09 8.23
CA ASP A 219 -22.63 -8.24 7.63
C ASP A 219 -21.85 -9.54 7.86
N PHE A 220 -20.51 -9.49 7.91
CA PHE A 220 -19.70 -10.63 8.32
C PHE A 220 -19.96 -11.03 9.78
N LEU A 221 -20.13 -10.07 10.69
CA LEU A 221 -20.46 -10.34 12.11
C LEU A 221 -21.87 -10.93 12.29
N ARG A 222 -22.83 -10.53 11.46
CA ARG A 222 -24.23 -10.99 11.53
C ARG A 222 -24.41 -12.44 11.06
N MET A 223 -23.42 -13.01 10.38
CA MET A 223 -23.47 -14.38 9.82
C MET A 223 -22.34 -15.27 10.37
N PRO A 224 -22.18 -15.43 11.69
CA PRO A 224 -21.02 -16.12 12.29
C PRO A 224 -21.00 -17.63 11.97
N SER A 225 -22.14 -18.23 11.65
CA SER A 225 -22.26 -19.65 11.28
C SER A 225 -21.85 -19.96 9.82
N ARG A 226 -21.58 -18.94 9.00
CA ARG A 226 -21.14 -19.10 7.59
C ARG A 226 -19.65 -18.86 7.37
N HIS A 227 -18.93 -18.41 8.40
CA HIS A 227 -17.55 -17.97 8.29
C HIS A 227 -16.66 -18.70 9.29
N PRO A 228 -15.43 -19.08 8.90
CA PRO A 228 -14.44 -19.63 9.83
C PRO A 228 -14.24 -18.71 11.04
N GLY A 229 -14.11 -19.31 12.24
CA GLY A 229 -14.02 -18.55 13.50
C GLY A 229 -12.90 -17.51 13.55
N SER A 230 -11.80 -17.70 12.80
CA SER A 230 -10.74 -16.71 12.68
C SER A 230 -11.16 -15.40 11.99
N LEU A 231 -12.13 -15.45 11.06
CA LEU A 231 -12.71 -14.23 10.47
C LEU A 231 -13.59 -13.52 11.50
N THR A 232 -14.41 -14.28 12.24
CA THR A 232 -15.23 -13.72 13.31
C THR A 232 -14.36 -13.05 14.37
N ILE A 233 -13.28 -13.69 14.81
CA ILE A 233 -12.33 -13.11 15.79
C ILE A 233 -11.66 -11.86 15.22
N ALA A 234 -11.21 -11.88 13.96
CA ALA A 234 -10.56 -10.73 13.34
C ALA A 234 -11.46 -9.48 13.31
N ILE A 235 -12.77 -9.66 13.11
CA ILE A 235 -13.72 -8.55 13.09
C ILE A 235 -14.20 -8.18 14.51
N VAL A 236 -14.26 -9.13 15.46
CA VAL A 236 -14.64 -8.86 16.86
C VAL A 236 -13.52 -8.20 17.65
N ASN A 237 -12.25 -8.48 17.35
CA ASN A 237 -11.08 -7.80 17.92
C ASN A 237 -10.82 -6.41 17.31
N TRP A 238 -11.84 -5.82 16.69
CA TRP A 238 -11.85 -4.41 16.32
C TRP A 238 -11.68 -3.53 17.56
#